data_AF-A0A944GQL0-F1
#
_entry.id   AF-A0A944GQL0-F1
#
_cell.length_a   1.000
_cell.length_b   1.000
_cell.length_c   1.000
_cell.angle_alpha   90.00
_cell.angle_beta   90.00
_cell.angle_gamma   90.00
#
_symmetry.space_group_name_H-M   'P 1'
#
loop_
_entity.id
_entity.type
_entity.pdbx_description
1 polymer ?
#
loop_
_entity_poly.entity_id
_entity_poly.type
_entity_poly.pdbx_seq_one_letter_code
_entity_poly.pdbx_strand_id
1 'polypeptide(L)'
;AVEFEDGSVIGQLGVPDMRIPIQFALTYPKRLPSAAKRLSLFDIGTLTFEKADENTFLCLKYARRALDMGGTACTVLNSANEAAVGAFLADIIPFYRIGELVACACENVKAHNSVTLENILDSEQAAKEYVFAKV
;
A
#
# COMPACT_ATOMS: atom_id res chain seq x y z
N ALA A 1 3.95 -9.77 -10.94
CA ALA A 1 3.92 -10.90 -11.89
C ALA A 1 3.37 -12.12 -11.16
N VAL A 2 2.95 -13.15 -11.88
CA VAL A 2 2.57 -14.44 -11.30
C VAL A 2 3.60 -15.46 -11.76
N GLU A 3 4.19 -16.20 -10.83
CA GLU A 3 5.10 -17.31 -11.08
C GLU A 3 4.33 -18.64 -10.92
N PHE A 4 4.51 -19.56 -11.87
CA PHE A 4 3.88 -20.87 -11.90
C PHE A 4 4.86 -21.97 -11.48
N GLU A 5 4.35 -23.15 -11.11
CA GLU A 5 5.17 -24.28 -10.63
C GLU A 5 6.21 -24.78 -11.64
N ASP A 6 6.00 -24.50 -12.93
CA ASP A 6 6.94 -24.79 -14.02
C ASP A 6 8.05 -23.74 -14.18
N GLY A 7 8.06 -22.71 -13.33
CA GLY A 7 8.98 -21.58 -13.38
C GLY A 7 8.62 -20.51 -14.41
N SER A 8 7.49 -20.64 -15.11
CA SER A 8 7.02 -19.59 -16.02
C SER A 8 6.51 -18.37 -15.24
N VAL A 9 6.74 -17.18 -15.79
CA VAL A 9 6.34 -15.91 -15.17
C VAL A 9 5.47 -15.12 -16.13
N ILE A 10 4.26 -14.77 -15.69
CA ILE A 10 3.36 -13.89 -16.44
C ILE A 10 3.38 -12.48 -15.82
N GLY A 11 3.85 -11.52 -16.62
CA GLY A 11 3.80 -10.09 -16.32
C GLY A 11 2.67 -9.40 -17.10
N GLN A 12 1.86 -8.59 -16.43
CA GLN A 12 0.98 -7.63 -17.10
C GLN A 12 1.76 -6.31 -17.26
N LEU A 13 1.84 -5.81 -18.49
CA LEU A 13 2.46 -4.52 -18.79
C LEU A 13 1.46 -3.58 -19.47
N GLY A 14 1.63 -2.29 -19.23
CA GLY A 14 0.85 -1.22 -19.84
C GLY A 14 1.52 0.12 -19.59
N VAL A 15 1.06 1.16 -20.27
CA VAL A 15 1.43 2.53 -19.90
C VAL A 15 0.86 2.85 -18.50
N PRO A 16 1.45 3.79 -17.74
CA PRO A 16 0.96 4.19 -16.42
C PRO A 16 -0.33 5.02 -16.54
N ASP A 17 -1.43 4.35 -16.91
CA ASP A 17 -2.73 4.95 -17.17
C ASP A 17 -3.84 4.12 -16.53
N MET A 18 -4.45 4.67 -15.47
CA MET A 18 -5.49 4.01 -14.68
C MET A 18 -6.75 3.66 -15.49
N ARG A 19 -6.97 4.28 -16.67
CA ARG A 19 -8.09 3.90 -17.54
C ARG A 19 -8.02 2.45 -17.99
N ILE A 20 -6.82 1.86 -18.08
CA ILE A 20 -6.61 0.46 -18.43
C ILE A 20 -7.18 -0.48 -17.36
N PRO A 21 -6.71 -0.46 -16.10
CA PRO A 21 -7.24 -1.34 -15.06
C PRO A 21 -8.71 -1.02 -14.70
N ILE A 22 -9.12 0.26 -14.69
CA ILE A 22 -10.52 0.64 -14.42
C ILE A 22 -11.46 0.03 -15.46
N GLN A 23 -11.15 0.17 -16.76
CA GLN A 23 -11.97 -0.42 -17.81
C GLN A 23 -12.05 -1.93 -17.63
N PHE A 24 -10.90 -2.59 -17.42
CA PHE A 24 -10.87 -4.05 -17.29
C PHE A 24 -11.68 -4.55 -16.10
N ALA A 25 -11.63 -3.87 -14.95
CA ALA A 25 -12.45 -4.22 -13.78
C ALA A 25 -13.96 -4.13 -14.08
N LEU A 26 -14.39 -3.12 -14.84
CA LEU A 26 -15.81 -2.93 -15.22
C LEU A 26 -16.28 -3.88 -16.32
N THR A 27 -15.39 -4.30 -17.22
CA THR A 27 -15.76 -5.11 -18.40
C THR A 27 -15.39 -6.57 -18.28
N TYR A 28 -14.74 -6.98 -17.18
CA TYR A 28 -14.27 -8.34 -16.96
C TYR A 28 -15.38 -9.39 -17.23
N PRO A 29 -15.09 -10.47 -17.98
CA PRO A 29 -13.79 -10.87 -18.53
C PRO A 29 -13.46 -10.26 -19.92
N LYS A 30 -14.35 -9.43 -20.48
CA LYS A 30 -14.19 -8.86 -21.81
C LYS A 30 -13.12 -7.76 -21.81
N ARG A 31 -12.32 -7.73 -22.87
CA ARG A 31 -11.38 -6.64 -23.16
C ARG A 31 -11.98 -5.76 -24.25
N LEU A 32 -12.14 -4.47 -23.95
CA LEU A 32 -12.65 -3.48 -24.91
C LEU A 32 -11.52 -2.60 -25.43
N PRO A 33 -11.71 -1.88 -26.54
CA PRO A 33 -10.78 -0.83 -26.95
C PRO A 33 -10.60 0.21 -25.84
N SER A 34 -9.35 0.59 -25.56
CA SER A 34 -9.00 1.62 -24.58
C SER A 34 -8.49 2.88 -25.28
N ALA A 35 -8.82 4.05 -24.71
CA ALA A 35 -8.27 5.33 -25.13
C ALA A 35 -6.84 5.57 -24.63
N ALA A 36 -6.32 4.69 -23.76
CA ALA A 36 -4.94 4.75 -23.31
C ALA A 36 -3.98 4.50 -24.47
N LYS A 37 -2.80 5.13 -24.42
CA LYS A 37 -1.73 4.89 -25.39
C LYS A 37 -1.30 3.41 -25.34
N ARG A 38 -0.90 2.87 -26.50
CA ARG A 38 -0.31 1.53 -26.55
C ARG A 38 1.10 1.57 -25.96
N LEU A 39 1.46 0.52 -25.23
CA LEU A 39 2.82 0.31 -24.76
C LEU A 39 3.74 0.07 -25.97
N SER A 40 4.87 0.78 -26.03
CA SER A 40 5.98 0.50 -26.93
C SER A 40 7.20 0.13 -26.09
N LEU A 41 7.64 -1.12 -26.16
CA LEU A 41 8.86 -1.55 -25.47
C LEU A 41 10.12 -0.96 -26.11
N PHE A 42 10.07 -0.59 -27.40
CA PHE A 42 11.14 0.13 -28.08
C PHE A 42 11.32 1.54 -27.52
N ASP A 43 10.22 2.20 -27.15
CA ASP A 43 10.26 3.56 -26.57
C ASP A 43 10.73 3.52 -25.10
N ILE A 44 10.41 2.45 -24.37
CA ILE A 44 10.84 2.24 -22.98
C ILE A 44 12.32 1.87 -22.91
N GLY A 45 12.79 1.02 -23.83
CA GLY A 45 14.15 0.51 -23.86
C GLY A 45 14.41 -0.54 -22.77
N THR A 46 14.72 -0.10 -21.55
CA THR A 46 15.22 -0.97 -20.48
C THR A 46 14.26 -1.04 -19.29
N LEU A 47 14.05 -2.26 -18.79
CA LEU A 47 13.36 -2.52 -17.53
C LEU A 47 14.38 -3.02 -16.49
N THR A 48 14.51 -2.31 -15.39
CA THR A 48 15.40 -2.66 -14.27
C THR A 48 14.59 -3.21 -13.10
N PHE A 49 15.19 -4.12 -12.33
CA PHE A 49 14.58 -4.73 -11.16
C PHE A 49 15.58 -4.76 -10.01
N GLU A 50 15.10 -4.49 -8.80
CA GLU A 50 15.92 -4.47 -7.58
C GLU A 50 15.14 -5.01 -6.39
N LYS A 51 15.86 -5.40 -5.34
CA LYS A 51 15.24 -5.78 -4.06
C LYS A 51 14.85 -4.51 -3.31
N ALA A 52 13.69 -4.52 -2.67
CA ALA A 52 13.26 -3.41 -1.84
C ALA A 52 14.17 -3.26 -0.60
N ASP A 53 14.55 -2.02 -0.27
CA ASP A 53 15.26 -1.69 0.96
C ASP A 53 14.27 -1.47 2.12
N GLU A 54 13.99 -2.54 2.85
CA GLU A 54 13.06 -2.53 3.99
C GLU A 54 13.65 -1.90 5.27
N ASN A 55 14.95 -1.55 5.29
CA ASN A 55 15.58 -0.84 6.41
C ASN A 55 15.37 0.67 6.30
N THR A 56 15.44 1.20 5.07
CA THR A 56 15.16 2.62 4.80
C THR A 56 13.64 2.87 4.65
N PHE A 57 12.94 2.03 3.90
CA PHE A 57 11.51 2.18 3.63
C PHE A 57 10.66 1.28 4.54
N LEU A 58 10.58 1.66 5.82
CA LEU A 58 9.97 0.86 6.89
C LEU A 58 8.52 0.44 6.60
N CYS A 59 7.73 1.25 5.89
CA CYS A 59 6.31 0.97 5.65
C CYS A 59 6.07 -0.40 4.98
N LEU A 60 6.97 -0.86 4.09
CA LEU A 60 6.81 -2.16 3.44
C LEU A 60 6.95 -3.32 4.44
N LYS A 61 7.95 -3.26 5.32
CA LYS A 61 8.16 -4.24 6.39
C LYS A 61 6.94 -4.33 7.30
N TYR A 62 6.40 -3.19 7.71
CA TYR A 62 5.23 -3.15 8.59
C TYR A 62 3.93 -3.56 7.89
N ALA A 63 3.80 -3.31 6.59
CA ALA A 63 2.68 -3.83 5.80
C ALA A 63 2.65 -5.36 5.78
N ARG A 64 3.81 -6.01 5.57
CA ARG A 64 3.92 -7.48 5.66
C ARG A 64 3.54 -7.98 7.05
N ARG A 65 4.08 -7.37 8.10
CA ARG A 65 3.77 -7.73 9.49
C ARG A 65 2.27 -7.59 9.81
N ALA A 66 1.63 -6.52 9.35
CA ALA A 66 0.18 -6.32 9.54
C ALA A 66 -0.65 -7.39 8.82
N LEU A 67 -0.24 -7.79 7.61
CA LEU A 67 -0.87 -8.90 6.88
C LEU A 67 -0.73 -10.22 7.63
N ASP A 68 0.45 -10.53 8.16
CA ASP A 68 0.70 -11.75 8.93
C ASP A 68 -0.08 -11.80 10.24
N MET A 69 -0.24 -10.64 10.90
CA MET A 69 -1.03 -10.52 12.14
C MET A 69 -2.54 -10.70 11.88
N GLY A 70 -3.04 -10.25 10.73
CA GLY A 70 -4.46 -10.29 10.41
C GLY A 70 -5.32 -9.40 11.30
N GLY A 71 -6.61 -9.73 11.41
CA GLY A 71 -7.56 -8.91 12.18
C GLY A 71 -7.64 -7.48 11.66
N THR A 72 -7.58 -6.50 12.56
CA THR A 72 -7.59 -5.07 12.22
C THR A 72 -6.19 -4.45 12.16
N ALA A 73 -5.11 -5.24 12.13
CA ALA A 73 -3.75 -4.72 12.07
C ALA A 73 -3.49 -3.86 10.82
N CYS A 74 -4.06 -4.26 9.67
CA CYS A 74 -4.00 -3.45 8.45
C CYS A 74 -4.75 -2.12 8.58
N THR A 75 -5.82 -2.08 9.38
CA THR A 75 -6.54 -0.83 9.69
C THR A 75 -5.63 0.11 10.48
N VAL A 76 -4.97 -0.38 11.54
CA VAL A 76 -4.00 0.40 12.32
C VAL A 76 -2.93 1.00 11.41
N LEU A 77 -2.34 0.17 10.55
CA LEU A 77 -1.30 0.60 9.61
C LEU A 77 -1.81 1.68 8.65
N ASN A 78 -2.97 1.48 8.03
CA ASN A 78 -3.53 2.42 7.06
C ASN A 78 -3.87 3.77 7.74
N SER A 79 -4.55 3.72 8.88
CA SER A 79 -5.01 4.90 9.60
C SER A 79 -3.83 5.71 10.18
N ALA A 80 -2.78 5.03 10.66
CA ALA A 80 -1.54 5.69 11.06
C ALA A 80 -0.85 6.38 9.87
N ASN A 81 -0.83 5.72 8.70
CA ASN A 81 -0.25 6.28 7.48
C ASN A 81 -1.01 7.53 7.01
N GLU A 82 -2.35 7.51 7.00
CA GLU A 82 -3.16 8.67 6.66
C GLU A 82 -2.87 9.86 7.58
N ALA A 83 -2.82 9.64 8.91
CA ALA A 83 -2.53 10.69 9.87
C ALA A 83 -1.11 11.26 9.68
N ALA A 84 -0.11 10.41 9.50
CA ALA A 84 1.28 10.83 9.33
C ALA A 84 1.51 11.54 7.99
N VAL A 85 0.95 11.04 6.89
CA VAL A 85 0.99 11.72 5.59
C VAL A 85 0.27 13.07 5.66
N GLY A 86 -0.87 13.15 6.36
CA GLY A 86 -1.57 14.41 6.60
C GLY A 86 -0.69 15.43 7.34
N ALA A 87 0.02 15.00 8.39
CA ALA A 87 0.95 15.84 9.13
C ALA A 87 2.16 16.28 8.27
N PHE A 88 2.67 15.40 7.40
CA PHE A 88 3.73 15.74 6.45
C PHE A 88 3.27 16.79 5.43
N LEU A 89 2.10 16.60 4.83
CA LEU A 89 1.52 17.53 3.86
C LEU A 89 1.16 18.90 4.47
N ALA A 90 0.98 18.94 5.79
CA ALA A 90 0.77 20.16 6.57
C ALA A 90 2.08 20.79 7.09
N ASP A 91 3.25 20.33 6.63
CA ASP A 91 4.58 20.78 7.06
C ASP A 91 4.87 20.64 8.56
N ILE A 92 4.17 19.73 9.26
CA ILE A 92 4.34 19.51 10.72
C ILE A 92 5.48 18.53 10.99
N ILE A 93 5.64 17.51 10.14
CA ILE A 93 6.71 16.51 10.23
C ILE A 93 7.49 16.41 8.92
N PRO A 94 8.80 16.08 8.96
CA PRO A 94 9.55 15.76 7.75
C PRO A 94 9.18 14.36 7.20
N PHE A 95 9.46 14.14 5.91
CA PHE A 95 9.08 12.91 5.18
C PHE A 95 9.50 11.60 5.88
N TYR A 96 10.73 11.51 6.38
CA TYR A 96 11.25 10.28 6.99
C TYR A 96 10.49 9.86 8.26
N ARG A 97 9.81 10.81 8.93
CA ARG A 97 9.00 10.53 10.13
C ARG A 97 7.73 9.75 9.82
N ILE A 98 7.26 9.72 8.56
CA ILE A 98 6.06 8.95 8.19
C ILE A 98 6.28 7.46 8.52
N GLY A 99 7.38 6.89 8.03
CA GLY A 99 7.70 5.48 8.27
C GLY A 99 7.89 5.15 9.75
N GLU A 100 8.55 6.05 10.50
CA GLU A 100 8.74 5.89 11.95
C GLU A 100 7.41 5.90 12.72
N LEU A 101 6.52 6.85 12.42
CA LEU A 101 5.23 6.96 13.10
C LEU A 101 4.31 5.77 12.79
N VAL A 102 4.27 5.32 11.53
CA VAL A 102 3.51 4.13 11.12
C VAL A 102 4.05 2.89 11.83
N ALA A 103 5.38 2.71 11.85
CA ALA A 103 6.04 1.63 12.57
C ALA A 103 5.65 1.63 14.06
N CYS A 104 5.81 2.76 14.73
CA CYS A 104 5.48 2.89 16.15
C CYS A 104 3.99 2.62 16.42
N ALA A 105 3.07 3.10 15.58
CA ALA A 105 1.65 2.83 15.74
C ALA A 105 1.34 1.33 15.63
N CYS A 106 1.89 0.64 14.62
CA CYS A 106 1.72 -0.80 14.43
C CYS A 106 2.25 -1.64 15.61
N GLU A 107 3.23 -1.15 16.36
CA GLU A 107 3.80 -1.86 17.52
C GLU A 107 3.05 -1.62 18.82
N ASN A 108 2.35 -0.50 18.95
CA ASN A 108 1.82 -0.03 20.23
C ASN A 108 0.29 0.07 20.25
N VAL A 109 -0.36 0.19 19.10
CA VAL A 109 -1.82 0.22 19.01
C VAL A 109 -2.33 -1.19 18.92
N LYS A 110 -3.23 -1.56 19.83
CA LYS A 110 -3.79 -2.90 19.88
C LYS A 110 -4.73 -3.12 18.69
N ALA A 111 -4.41 -4.10 17.87
CA ALA A 111 -5.33 -4.62 16.86
C ALA A 111 -6.34 -5.60 17.48
N HIS A 112 -7.51 -5.68 16.88
CA HIS A 112 -8.54 -6.67 17.19
C HIS A 112 -8.41 -7.87 16.27
N ASN A 113 -8.62 -9.07 16.81
CA ASN A 113 -8.59 -10.30 16.00
C ASN A 113 -9.84 -10.44 15.10
N SER A 114 -11.00 -9.97 15.55
CA SER A 114 -12.24 -10.02 14.77
C SER A 114 -12.43 -8.75 13.94
N VAL A 115 -12.72 -8.95 12.66
CA VAL A 115 -12.96 -7.88 11.70
C VAL A 115 -14.45 -7.54 11.68
N THR A 116 -14.86 -6.66 12.60
CA THR A 116 -16.20 -6.05 12.64
C THR A 116 -16.08 -4.56 12.36
N LEU A 117 -17.17 -3.92 11.92
CA LEU A 117 -17.16 -2.47 11.68
C LEU A 117 -16.74 -1.68 12.93
N GLU A 118 -17.25 -2.06 14.09
CA GLU A 118 -16.89 -1.44 15.37
C GLU A 118 -15.39 -1.54 15.66
N ASN A 119 -14.80 -2.73 15.51
CA ASN A 119 -13.37 -2.93 15.74
C ASN A 119 -12.50 -2.21 14.71
N ILE A 120 -12.97 -2.09 13.46
CA ILE A 120 -12.29 -1.31 12.42
C ILE A 120 -12.27 0.17 12.83
N LEU A 121 -13.41 0.74 13.21
CA LEU A 121 -13.51 2.14 13.61
C LEU A 121 -12.69 2.43 14.87
N ASP A 122 -12.70 1.52 15.85
CA ASP A 122 -11.88 1.63 17.07
C ASP A 122 -10.38 1.60 16.74
N SER A 123 -9.95 0.68 15.88
CA SER A 123 -8.54 0.60 15.45
C SER A 123 -8.10 1.83 14.66
N GLU A 124 -8.98 2.35 13.80
CA GLU A 124 -8.74 3.58 13.05
C GLU A 124 -8.54 4.77 13.99
N GLN A 125 -9.45 4.95 14.95
CA GLN A 125 -9.41 6.05 15.91
C GLN A 125 -8.15 5.96 16.78
N ALA A 126 -7.87 4.79 17.37
CA ALA A 126 -6.71 4.58 18.22
C ALA A 126 -5.39 4.82 17.46
N ALA A 127 -5.30 4.42 16.19
CA ALA A 127 -4.13 4.67 15.35
C ALA A 127 -3.92 6.16 15.08
N LYS A 128 -4.98 6.89 14.73
CA LYS A 128 -4.93 8.34 14.49
C LYS A 128 -4.52 9.10 15.76
N GLU A 129 -5.13 8.78 16.91
CA GLU A 129 -4.78 9.37 18.20
C GLU A 129 -3.31 9.12 18.58
N TYR A 130 -2.83 7.89 18.37
CA TYR A 130 -1.44 7.55 18.68
C TYR A 130 -0.45 8.37 17.87
N VAL A 131 -0.73 8.60 16.59
CA VAL A 131 0.10 9.41 15.68
C VAL A 131 0.05 10.88 16.09
N PHE A 132 -1.14 11.45 16.30
CA PHE A 132 -1.27 12.86 16.68
C PHE A 132 -0.62 13.19 18.03
N ALA A 133 -0.55 12.24 18.95
CA ALA A 133 0.19 12.42 20.20
C ALA A 133 1.74 12.46 20.03
N LYS A 134 2.27 12.18 18.83
CA LYS A 134 3.72 12.08 18.52
C LYS A 134 4.17 12.95 17.35
N VAL A 135 3.22 13.68 16.78
CA VAL A 135 3.41 14.74 15.79
C VAL A 135 3.60 16.03 16.56
#